data_AF-A0A502GF41-F1
#
_entry.id   AF-A0A502GF41-F1
#
_cell.length_a   1.000
_cell.length_b   1.000
_cell.length_c   1.000
_cell.angle_alpha   90.00
_cell.angle_beta   90.00
_cell.angle_gamma   90.00
#
_symmetry.space_group_name_H-M   'P 1'
#
loop_
_entity.id
_entity.type
_entity.pdbx_description
1 polymer ?
#
loop_
_entity_poly.entity_id
_entity_poly.type
_entity_poly.pdbx_seq_one_letter_code
_entity_poly.pdbx_strand_id
1 'polypeptide(L)'
;MPRLTIVSTRDYRQHVLEIEERGNGSCSVVVHPPARLGRPRLVEPPAGSATLIEIVNKAKAEIDDVMGPKPVPRRPMPRRRFA
;
A
#
# COMPACT_ATOMS: atom_id res chain seq x y z
N MET A 1 -3.51 -24.98 20.18
CA MET A 1 -4.54 -24.51 19.23
C MET A 1 -3.86 -23.60 18.20
N PRO A 2 -3.92 -23.92 16.90
CA PRO A 2 -3.39 -23.03 15.88
C PRO A 2 -4.26 -21.77 15.84
N ARG A 3 -3.70 -20.63 16.24
CA ARG A 3 -4.36 -19.34 16.05
C ARG A 3 -4.38 -19.08 14.55
N LEU A 4 -5.57 -19.07 13.96
CA LEU A 4 -5.75 -18.73 12.54
C LEU A 4 -5.14 -17.34 12.31
N THR A 5 -4.06 -17.32 11.53
CA THR A 5 -3.52 -16.09 10.94
C THR A 5 -4.19 -15.95 9.59
N ILE A 6 -5.09 -14.98 9.46
CA ILE A 6 -5.68 -14.67 8.15
C ILE A 6 -4.68 -13.78 7.44
N VAL A 7 -4.16 -14.27 6.30
CA VAL A 7 -3.25 -13.51 5.44
C VAL A 7 -4.03 -13.08 4.19
N SER A 8 -4.10 -11.78 3.94
CA SER A 8 -4.78 -11.21 2.77
C SER A 8 -3.82 -10.33 1.99
N THR A 9 -3.64 -10.61 0.70
CA THR A 9 -2.77 -9.83 -0.18
C THR A 9 -3.58 -8.88 -1.07
N ARG A 10 -3.16 -7.62 -1.17
CA ARG A 10 -3.80 -6.60 -2.01
C ARG A 10 -2.77 -5.81 -2.81
N ASP A 11 -3.02 -5.63 -4.10
CA ASP A 11 -2.19 -4.79 -4.95
C ASP A 11 -2.52 -3.29 -4.81
N TYR A 12 -1.51 -2.45 -4.65
CA TYR A 12 -1.64 -0.98 -4.65
C TYR A 12 -0.43 -0.32 -5.29
N ARG A 13 -0.63 0.47 -6.36
CA ARG A 13 0.43 1.20 -7.10
C ARG A 13 1.71 0.35 -7.32
N GLN A 14 1.56 -0.86 -7.86
CA GLN A 14 2.65 -1.82 -8.13
C GLN A 14 3.32 -2.44 -6.89
N HIS A 15 2.84 -2.12 -5.68
CA HIS A 15 3.24 -2.74 -4.43
C HIS A 15 2.20 -3.80 -4.03
N VAL A 16 2.64 -4.83 -3.30
CA VAL A 16 1.75 -5.83 -2.70
C VAL A 16 1.66 -5.54 -1.20
N LEU A 17 0.45 -5.36 -0.71
CA LEU A 17 0.13 -5.20 0.71
C LEU A 17 -0.28 -6.57 1.25
N GLU A 18 0.52 -7.14 2.13
CA GLU A 18 0.19 -8.36 2.87
C GLU A 18 -0.37 -7.98 4.24
N ILE A 19 -1.59 -8.38 4.52
CA ILE A 19 -2.33 -8.08 5.74
C ILE A 19 -2.39 -9.36 6.56
N GLU A 20 -1.76 -9.37 7.72
CA GLU A 20 -1.83 -10.46 8.68
C GLU A 20 -2.77 -10.07 9.83
N GLU A 21 -3.88 -10.78 9.98
CA GLU A 21 -4.75 -10.66 11.14
C GLU A 21 -4.51 -11.86 12.07
N ARG A 22 -4.05 -11.57 13.28
CA ARG A 22 -3.87 -12.57 14.34
C ARG A 22 -5.15 -12.60 15.18
N GLY A 23 -5.67 -13.80 15.45
CA GLY A 23 -6.90 -14.02 16.23
C GLY A 23 -6.92 -13.52 17.69
N ASN A 24 -5.97 -12.67 18.11
CA ASN A 24 -6.04 -11.87 19.34
C ASN A 24 -6.47 -10.41 19.09
N GLY A 25 -6.90 -10.07 17.86
CA GLY A 25 -7.25 -8.71 17.47
C GLY A 25 -6.06 -7.84 17.06
N SER A 26 -4.84 -8.38 16.99
CA SER A 26 -3.69 -7.67 16.44
C SER A 26 -3.62 -7.85 14.92
N CYS A 27 -3.53 -6.72 14.22
CA CYS A 27 -3.38 -6.66 12.77
C CYS A 27 -1.96 -6.16 12.44
N SER A 28 -1.36 -6.70 11.39
CA SER A 28 -0.06 -6.28 10.88
C SER A 28 -0.15 -6.17 9.36
N VAL A 29 0.54 -5.18 8.79
CA VAL A 29 0.57 -4.99 7.34
C VAL A 29 2.02 -4.92 6.89
N VAL A 30 2.39 -5.77 5.94
CA VAL A 30 3.70 -5.79 5.30
C VAL A 30 3.55 -5.22 3.89
N VAL A 31 4.34 -4.21 3.56
CA VAL A 31 4.41 -3.63 2.23
C VAL A 31 5.56 -4.29 1.49
N HIS A 32 5.25 -4.99 0.40
CA HIS A 32 6.20 -5.55 -0.53
C HIS A 32 6.34 -4.62 -1.73
N PRO A 33 7.44 -3.85 -1.82
CA PRO A 33 7.72 -3.07 -3.01
C PRO A 33 8.09 -4.00 -4.19
N PRO A 34 7.87 -3.55 -5.44
CA PRO A 34 8.35 -4.28 -6.60
C PRO A 34 9.88 -4.36 -6.55
N ALA A 35 10.46 -5.41 -7.16
CA ALA A 35 11.89 -5.77 -7.03
C ALA A 35 12.91 -4.65 -7.34
N ARG A 36 12.47 -3.56 -7.99
CA ARG A 36 13.29 -2.38 -8.31
C ARG A 36 13.30 -1.30 -7.22
N LEU A 37 12.33 -1.32 -6.29
CA LEU A 37 12.10 -0.26 -5.31
C LEU A 37 12.63 -0.60 -3.91
N GLY A 38 12.82 -1.87 -3.55
CA GLY A 38 13.49 -2.22 -2.30
C GLY A 38 13.07 -3.56 -1.69
N ARG A 39 13.23 -3.64 -0.36
CA ARG A 39 12.90 -4.82 0.44
C ARG A 39 11.51 -4.67 1.08
N PRO A 40 10.82 -5.78 1.39
CA PRO A 40 9.59 -5.76 2.17
C PRO A 40 9.79 -5.05 3.51
N ARG A 41 8.80 -4.29 3.94
CA ARG A 41 8.82 -3.60 5.24
C ARG A 41 7.51 -3.80 5.99
N LEU A 42 7.62 -3.97 7.31
CA LEU A 42 6.48 -3.99 8.21
C LEU A 42 6.02 -2.55 8.47
N VAL A 43 4.72 -2.30 8.37
CA VAL A 43 4.13 -1.01 8.74
C VAL A 43 3.82 -1.04 10.22
N GLU A 44 4.54 -0.23 10.99
CA GLU A 44 4.29 -0.10 12.42
C GLU A 44 2.90 0.53 12.64
N PRO A 45 2.06 -0.05 13.51
CA PRO A 45 0.77 0.53 13.83
C PRO A 45 0.96 1.94 14.44
N PRO A 46 0.12 2.91 14.08
CA PRO A 46 0.14 4.22 14.75
C PRO A 46 -0.11 4.05 16.26
N ALA A 47 0.48 4.92 17.07
CA ALA A 47 0.40 4.81 18.53
C ALA A 47 -1.06 4.78 19.02
N GLY A 48 -1.46 3.71 19.71
CA GLY A 48 -2.81 3.48 20.21
C GLY A 48 -3.43 2.15 19.78
N SER A 49 -4.74 1.98 20.00
CA SER A 49 -5.54 0.85 19.48
C SER A 49 -5.81 1.05 17.99
N ALA A 50 -4.76 0.95 17.17
CA ALA A 50 -4.87 1.17 15.74
C ALA A 50 -5.74 0.10 15.08
N THR A 51 -6.74 0.55 14.34
CA THR A 51 -7.59 -0.34 13.54
C THR A 51 -6.84 -0.80 12.29
N LEU A 52 -7.24 -1.95 11.72
CA LEU A 52 -6.69 -2.44 10.45
C LEU A 52 -6.77 -1.37 9.33
N ILE A 53 -7.86 -0.59 9.31
CA ILE A 53 -8.08 0.47 8.33
C ILE A 53 -7.00 1.56 8.44
N GLU A 54 -6.64 1.96 9.67
CA GLU A 54 -5.62 2.98 9.91
C GLU A 54 -4.23 2.50 9.47
N ILE A 55 -3.89 1.25 9.76
CA ILE A 55 -2.60 0.66 9.35
C ILE A 55 -2.52 0.59 7.83
N VAL A 56 -3.59 0.19 7.14
CA VAL A 56 -3.65 0.15 5.68
C VAL A 56 -3.58 1.55 5.07
N ASN A 57 -4.27 2.53 5.65
CA ASN A 57 -4.21 3.91 5.17
C ASN A 57 -2.81 4.51 5.34
N LYS A 58 -2.14 4.24 6.46
CA LYS A 58 -0.73 4.60 6.67
C LYS A 58 0.17 3.95 5.62
N ALA A 59 0.01 2.65 5.38
CA ALA A 59 0.76 1.93 4.35
C ALA A 59 0.61 2.56 2.96
N LYS A 60 -0.61 2.94 2.58
CA LYS A 60 -0.89 3.63 1.31
C LYS A 60 -0.26 5.01 1.25
N ALA A 61 -0.35 5.81 2.32
CA ALA A 61 0.26 7.12 2.38
C ALA A 61 1.78 7.03 2.19
N GLU A 62 2.44 6.08 2.85
CA GLU A 62 3.88 5.88 2.68
C GLU A 62 4.26 5.41 1.26
N ILE A 63 3.42 4.60 0.61
CA ILE A 63 3.62 4.22 -0.81
C ILE A 63 3.44 5.44 -1.72
N ASP A 64 2.46 6.28 -1.44
CA ASP A 64 2.19 7.49 -2.21
C ASP A 64 3.33 8.52 -2.07
N ASP A 65 3.93 8.65 -0.89
CA ASP A 65 5.12 9.49 -0.66
C ASP A 65 6.34 8.98 -1.45
N VAL A 66 6.57 7.65 -1.47
CA VAL A 66 7.68 7.04 -2.23
C VAL A 66 7.49 7.17 -3.74
N MET A 67 6.26 6.96 -4.23
CA MET A 67 5.95 7.04 -5.66
C MET A 67 5.84 8.47 -6.18
N GLY A 68 5.83 9.46 -5.28
CA GLY A 68 5.61 10.85 -5.60
C GLY A 68 4.18 11.15 -6.08
N PRO A 69 3.86 12.43 -6.32
CA PRO A 69 2.54 12.81 -6.81
C PRO A 69 2.23 12.09 -8.12
N LYS A 70 1.03 11.52 -8.20
CA LYS A 70 0.54 10.86 -9.42
C LYS A 70 0.68 11.86 -10.57
N PRO A 71 1.43 11.54 -11.64
CA PRO A 71 1.67 12.49 -12.72
C PRO A 71 0.32 12.98 -13.26
N VAL A 72 0.15 14.30 -13.29
CA VAL A 72 -1.04 14.94 -13.87
C VAL A 72 -1.19 14.41 -15.29
N PRO A 73 -2.38 13.91 -15.69
CA PRO A 73 -2.59 13.43 -17.04
C PRO A 73 -2.27 14.57 -18.01
N ARG A 74 -1.25 14.38 -18.86
CA ARG A 74 -0.90 15.35 -19.91
C ARG A 74 -2.15 15.51 -20.77
N ARG A 75 -2.77 16.69 -20.73
CA ARG A 75 -3.88 17.04 -21.63
C ARG A 75 -3.42 16.72 -23.06
N PRO A 76 -4.17 15.91 -23.83
CA PRO A 76 -3.81 15.63 -25.21
C PRO A 76 -3.75 16.97 -25.96
N MET A 77 -2.56 17.31 -26.48
CA MET A 77 -2.41 18.45 -27.38
C MET A 77 -3.33 18.25 -28.57
N PRO A 78 -4.15 19.23 -28.96
CA PRO A 78 -4.94 19.13 -30.18
C PRO A 78 -3.95 18.99 -31.34
N ARG A 79 -4.01 17.84 -32.03
CA ARG A 79 -3.30 17.63 -33.29
C ARG A 79 -3.79 18.69 -34.27
N ARG A 80 -2.97 19.72 -34.50
CA ARG A 80 -3.15 20.66 -35.61
C ARG A 80 -3.18 19.84 -36.90
N ARG A 81 -4.37 19.64 -37.45
CA ARG A 81 -4.54 19.17 -38.82
C ARG A 81 -4.09 20.34 -39.69
N PHE A 82 -2.98 20.17 -40.40
CA PHE A 82 -2.65 21.03 -41.53
C PHE A 82 -3.69 20.73 -42.61
N ALA A 83 -4.40 21.78 -43.03
CA ALA A 83 -5.20 21.83 -44.24
C ALA A 83 -4.43 22.71 -45.24
#